data_AF-A0A0F9NPK5-F1
#
_entry.id   AF-A0A0F9NPK5-F1
#
_cell.length_a   1.000
_cell.length_b   1.000
_cell.length_c   1.000
_cell.angle_alpha   90.00
_cell.angle_beta   90.00
_cell.angle_gamma   90.00
#
_symmetry.space_group_name_H-M   'P 1'
#
loop_
_entity.id
_entity.type
_entity.pdbx_description
1 polymer ?
#
loop_
_entity_poly.entity_id
_entity_poly.type
_entity_poly.pdbx_seq_one_letter_code
_entity_poly.pdbx_strand_id
1 'polypeptide(L)'
;MSRLEHHSAFGILFYYLIYIIWTGSFILPSYYFNAILYFSILPDFDAIYYFFKSKGRLKLTMEYQHHLHSLTHFPIIFSPVIIIFIISLILNIYPLYFLIPVVGIYFGHFFIDSIASGDGIMWGKNPFKRKKYSRFINTYSDKTDGYHGRYWDARYRKTKMFKLGTVALIFVLLIITLHILNLYFTAEPSLRSPRSSLFSLILFFIIFLYFGLRKPREKWLKEPPEGRYSDYRVNLKYINGLNEENRRRHMQKYRELLDVDLN
;
A
#
# COMPACT_ATOMS: atom_id res chain seq x y z
N MET A 1 -4.67 -4.54 6.09
CA MET A 1 -3.24 -4.34 6.41
C MET A 1 -2.51 -4.95 5.25
N SER A 2 -1.81 -4.13 4.49
CA SER A 2 -1.14 -4.52 3.26
C SER A 2 0.29 -5.03 3.55
N ARG A 3 1.00 -5.47 2.51
CA ARG A 3 2.42 -5.81 2.62
C ARG A 3 3.27 -4.62 2.22
N LEU A 4 3.91 -3.98 3.22
CA LEU A 4 4.76 -2.80 3.06
C LEU A 4 5.82 -2.98 1.98
N GLU A 5 6.38 -4.19 1.88
CA GLU A 5 7.39 -4.53 0.89
C GLU A 5 6.85 -4.57 -0.54
N HIS A 6 5.60 -5.00 -0.73
CA HIS A 6 4.96 -5.00 -2.05
C HIS A 6 4.61 -3.58 -2.46
N HIS A 7 4.07 -2.76 -1.55
CA HIS A 7 3.79 -1.35 -1.81
C HIS A 7 5.06 -0.59 -2.23
N SER A 8 6.14 -0.80 -1.50
CA SER A 8 7.45 -0.22 -1.82
C SER A 8 7.98 -0.71 -3.17
N ALA A 9 7.86 -2.01 -3.45
CA ALA A 9 8.33 -2.58 -4.70
C ALA A 9 7.56 -2.02 -5.91
N PHE A 10 6.23 -1.97 -5.83
CA PHE A 10 5.41 -1.37 -6.90
C PHE A 10 5.68 0.12 -7.05
N GLY A 11 5.80 0.87 -5.95
CA GLY A 11 6.14 2.30 -5.98
C GLY A 11 7.48 2.54 -6.70
N ILE A 12 8.51 1.76 -6.37
CA ILE A 12 9.82 1.84 -7.03
C ILE A 12 9.70 1.48 -8.51
N LEU A 13 9.01 0.40 -8.89
CA LEU A 13 8.88 0.00 -10.29
C LEU A 13 8.14 1.03 -11.14
N PHE A 14 7.00 1.54 -10.65
CA PHE A 14 6.26 2.59 -11.35
C PHE A 14 7.11 3.84 -11.54
N TYR A 15 7.79 4.28 -10.47
CA TYR A 15 8.64 5.47 -10.55
C TYR A 15 9.82 5.25 -11.49
N TYR A 16 10.47 4.09 -11.40
CA TYR A 16 11.63 3.75 -12.23
C TYR A 16 11.29 3.73 -13.72
N LEU A 17 10.13 3.18 -14.08
CA LEU A 17 9.62 3.22 -15.46
C LEU A 17 9.40 4.67 -15.93
N ILE A 18 8.74 5.49 -15.12
CA ILE A 18 8.51 6.90 -15.44
C ILE A 18 9.86 7.64 -15.59
N TYR A 19 10.81 7.38 -14.71
CA TYR A 19 12.13 8.00 -14.73
C TYR A 19 12.90 7.66 -16.01
N ILE A 20 12.90 6.40 -16.44
CA ILE A 20 13.54 5.97 -17.69
C ILE A 20 12.90 6.68 -18.88
N ILE A 21 11.56 6.72 -18.94
CA ILE A 21 10.85 7.38 -20.04
C ILE A 21 11.15 8.88 -20.06
N TRP A 22 11.20 9.54 -18.89
CA TRP A 22 11.40 10.99 -18.79
C TRP A 22 12.85 11.39 -19.10
N THR A 23 13.83 10.66 -18.56
CA THR A 23 15.25 11.07 -18.61
C THR A 23 16.07 10.33 -19.66
N GLY A 24 15.59 9.19 -20.17
CA GLY A 24 16.38 8.25 -20.95
C GLY A 24 17.45 7.50 -20.14
N SER A 25 17.54 7.71 -18.82
CA SER A 25 18.57 7.12 -17.96
C SER A 25 18.04 5.89 -17.22
N PHE A 26 18.85 4.83 -17.21
CA PHE A 26 18.63 3.65 -16.37
C PHE A 26 19.15 3.82 -14.94
N ILE A 27 19.91 4.88 -14.67
CA ILE A 27 20.57 5.09 -13.38
C ILE A 27 19.81 6.15 -12.60
N LEU A 28 19.11 5.69 -11.57
CA LEU A 28 18.39 6.50 -10.62
C LEU A 28 19.33 7.02 -9.53
N PRO A 29 19.22 8.28 -9.12
CA PRO A 29 19.91 8.76 -7.92
C PRO A 29 19.51 7.91 -6.70
N SER A 30 20.50 7.45 -5.94
CA SER A 30 20.32 6.49 -4.84
C SER A 30 19.34 6.96 -3.75
N TYR A 31 19.30 8.26 -3.48
CA TYR A 31 18.38 8.84 -2.49
C TYR A 31 16.91 8.79 -2.94
N TYR A 32 16.62 8.67 -4.24
CA TYR A 32 15.25 8.50 -4.73
C TYR A 32 14.66 7.16 -4.28
N PHE A 33 15.42 6.06 -4.26
CA PHE A 33 14.92 4.77 -3.78
C PHE A 33 14.39 4.84 -2.34
N ASN A 34 15.14 5.51 -1.47
CA ASN A 34 14.76 5.68 -0.07
C ASN A 34 13.53 6.57 0.06
N ALA A 35 13.46 7.66 -0.70
CA ALA A 35 12.30 8.54 -0.72
C ALA A 35 11.04 7.81 -1.23
N ILE A 36 11.15 7.04 -2.32
CA ILE A 36 10.01 6.28 -2.87
C ILE A 36 9.55 5.22 -1.87
N LEU A 37 10.46 4.47 -1.25
CA LEU A 37 10.11 3.51 -0.20
C LEU A 37 9.36 4.20 0.93
N TYR A 38 9.91 5.30 1.47
CA TYR A 38 9.30 6.06 2.56
C TYR A 38 7.87 6.49 2.21
N PHE A 39 7.67 7.13 1.06
CA PHE A 39 6.33 7.58 0.66
C PHE A 39 5.38 6.43 0.31
N SER A 40 5.89 5.27 -0.13
CA SER A 40 5.08 4.08 -0.39
C SER A 40 4.57 3.40 0.88
N ILE A 41 5.23 3.61 2.03
CA ILE A 41 4.80 3.06 3.33
C ILE A 41 4.21 4.11 4.26
N LEU A 42 4.38 5.40 3.94
CA LEU A 42 3.93 6.53 4.77
C LEU A 42 2.45 6.41 5.17
N PRO A 43 1.52 5.98 4.31
CA PRO A 43 0.13 5.83 4.73
C PRO A 43 -0.06 4.84 5.89
N ASP A 44 0.77 3.81 6.01
CA ASP A 44 0.69 2.79 7.08
C ASP A 44 1.41 3.18 8.38
N PHE A 45 1.98 4.39 8.47
CA PHE A 45 2.60 4.87 9.72
C PHE A 45 1.57 5.19 10.80
N ASP A 46 0.29 5.27 10.45
CA ASP A 46 -0.81 5.33 11.41
C ASP A 46 -0.87 4.09 12.32
N ALA A 47 -0.41 2.93 11.84
CA ALA A 47 -0.31 1.71 12.65
C ALA A 47 0.59 1.92 13.88
N ILE A 48 1.62 2.77 13.77
CA ILE A 48 2.49 3.15 14.89
C ILE A 48 1.70 3.98 15.91
N TYR A 49 0.92 4.96 15.44
CA TYR A 49 0.03 5.74 16.30
C TYR A 49 -0.97 4.85 17.04
N TYR A 50 -1.61 3.91 16.35
CA TYR A 50 -2.54 2.96 16.97
C TYR A 50 -1.85 1.97 17.92
N PHE A 51 -0.61 1.56 17.64
CA PHE A 51 0.20 0.75 18.56
C PHE A 51 0.43 1.48 19.89
N PHE A 52 0.83 2.74 19.86
CA PHE A 52 1.01 3.54 21.08
C PHE A 52 -0.32 3.83 21.79
N LYS A 53 -1.36 4.21 21.03
CA LYS A 53 -2.69 4.50 21.59
C LYS A 53 -3.32 3.28 22.28
N SER A 54 -3.05 2.09 21.78
CA SER A 54 -3.53 0.83 22.36
C SER A 54 -2.63 0.27 23.48
N LYS A 55 -1.65 1.05 23.98
CA LYS A 55 -0.66 0.62 24.99
C LYS A 55 0.05 -0.70 24.59
N GLY A 56 0.37 -0.85 23.30
CA GLY A 56 1.02 -2.05 22.76
C GLY A 56 0.09 -3.27 22.62
N ARG A 57 -1.21 -3.15 22.91
CA ARG A 57 -2.20 -4.23 22.74
C ARG A 57 -3.04 -3.96 21.50
N LEU A 58 -2.44 -4.12 20.32
CA LEU A 58 -3.18 -4.17 19.07
C LEU A 58 -4.07 -5.42 19.06
N LYS A 59 -5.32 -5.27 19.48
CA LYS A 59 -6.38 -6.26 19.22
C LYS A 59 -6.64 -6.25 17.72
N LEU A 60 -5.94 -7.11 17.00
CA LEU A 60 -6.17 -7.39 15.58
C LEU A 60 -7.42 -8.28 15.43
N THR A 61 -8.56 -7.81 15.93
CA THR A 61 -9.86 -8.43 15.67
C THR A 61 -10.32 -8.08 14.26
N MET A 62 -11.28 -8.84 13.73
CA MET A 62 -11.90 -8.56 12.44
C MET A 62 -12.58 -7.18 12.38
N GLU A 63 -12.97 -6.63 13.52
CA GLU A 63 -13.55 -5.29 13.63
C GLU A 63 -12.54 -4.15 13.39
N TYR A 64 -11.23 -4.42 13.52
CA TYR A 64 -10.21 -3.39 13.35
C TYR A 64 -9.95 -3.12 11.86
N GLN A 65 -10.38 -1.94 11.40
CA GLN A 65 -10.21 -1.49 10.03
C GLN A 65 -9.44 -0.17 9.96
N HIS A 66 -8.12 -0.28 9.85
CA HIS A 66 -7.26 0.89 9.66
C HIS A 66 -7.65 1.75 8.44
N HIS A 67 -8.04 1.18 7.29
CA HIS A 67 -8.45 1.99 6.13
C HIS A 67 -9.70 2.84 6.39
N LEU A 68 -10.58 2.42 7.31
CA LEU A 68 -11.76 3.19 7.72
C LEU A 68 -11.41 4.27 8.76
N HIS A 69 -10.50 3.94 9.67
CA HIS A 69 -10.25 4.74 10.86
C HIS A 69 -9.07 5.70 10.72
N SER A 70 -8.17 5.44 9.79
CA SER A 70 -7.00 6.26 9.55
C SER A 70 -7.24 7.30 8.48
N LEU A 71 -6.93 8.56 8.81
CA LEU A 71 -6.95 9.65 7.85
C LEU A 71 -5.88 9.45 6.76
N THR A 72 -4.80 8.72 7.04
CA THR A 72 -3.75 8.44 6.06
C THR A 72 -4.19 7.49 4.96
N HIS A 73 -5.37 6.86 5.05
CA HIS A 73 -5.92 6.03 3.96
C HIS A 73 -7.04 6.75 3.18
N PHE A 74 -7.20 8.05 3.38
CA PHE A 74 -8.05 8.90 2.55
C PHE A 74 -7.17 9.60 1.51
N PRO A 75 -7.25 9.23 0.21
CA PRO A 75 -6.35 9.78 -0.81
C PRO A 75 -6.32 11.31 -0.89
N ILE A 76 -7.43 11.96 -0.57
CA ILE A 76 -7.52 13.43 -0.56
C ILE A 76 -6.54 14.09 0.44
N ILE A 77 -6.16 13.41 1.53
CA ILE A 77 -5.24 13.94 2.54
C ILE A 77 -3.85 14.19 1.92
N PHE A 78 -3.49 13.42 0.90
CA PHE A 78 -2.26 13.59 0.14
C PHE A 78 -2.44 14.40 -1.14
N SER A 79 -3.58 15.07 -1.34
CA SER A 79 -3.74 15.96 -2.51
C SER A 79 -2.73 17.12 -2.55
N PRO A 80 -2.21 17.67 -1.42
CA PRO A 80 -1.16 18.68 -1.48
C PRO A 80 0.11 18.23 -2.21
N VAL A 81 0.51 16.95 -2.14
CA VAL A 81 1.71 16.48 -2.85
C VAL A 81 1.52 16.50 -4.38
N ILE A 82 0.29 16.31 -4.86
CA ILE A 82 -0.06 16.47 -6.28
C ILE A 82 0.05 17.94 -6.68
N ILE A 83 -0.49 18.85 -5.87
CA ILE A 83 -0.43 20.29 -6.15
C ILE A 83 1.02 20.76 -6.21
N ILE A 84 1.85 20.35 -5.25
CA ILE A 84 3.29 20.67 -5.23
C ILE A 84 4.00 20.12 -6.47
N PHE A 85 3.71 18.87 -6.87
CA PHE A 85 4.26 18.31 -8.10
C PHE A 85 3.85 19.11 -9.35
N ILE A 86 2.57 19.50 -9.47
CA ILE A 86 2.10 20.29 -10.61
C ILE A 86 2.80 21.66 -10.66
N ILE A 87 2.96 22.34 -9.53
CA ILE A 87 3.70 23.61 -9.45
C ILE A 87 5.16 23.40 -9.87
N SER A 88 5.81 22.37 -9.33
CA SER A 88 7.18 21.99 -9.67
C SER A 88 7.35 21.66 -11.16
N LEU A 89 6.36 21.02 -11.78
CA LEU A 89 6.33 20.72 -13.21
C LEU A 89 6.22 21.99 -14.06
N ILE A 90 5.29 22.89 -13.72
CA ILE A 90 5.07 24.15 -14.46
C ILE A 90 6.29 25.07 -14.35
N LEU A 91 6.89 25.17 -13.17
CA LEU A 91 8.06 26.02 -12.92
C LEU A 91 9.39 25.34 -13.28
N ASN A 92 9.36 24.07 -13.69
CA ASN A 92 10.52 23.23 -13.97
C ASN A 92 11.55 23.16 -12.80
N ILE A 93 11.06 23.08 -11.56
CA ILE A 93 11.89 23.01 -10.34
C ILE A 93 11.89 21.59 -9.80
N TYR A 94 12.89 20.78 -10.18
CA TYR A 94 13.05 19.39 -9.73
C TYR A 94 11.79 18.49 -9.86
N PRO A 95 11.09 18.47 -11.01
CA PRO A 95 9.81 17.76 -11.19
C PRO A 95 9.88 16.28 -10.81
N LEU A 96 10.97 15.60 -11.15
CA LEU A 96 11.15 14.19 -10.81
C LEU A 96 11.23 13.94 -9.30
N TYR A 97 11.85 14.84 -8.54
CA TYR A 97 11.91 14.70 -7.07
C TYR A 97 10.52 14.86 -6.44
N PHE A 98 9.76 15.88 -6.87
CA PHE A 98 8.40 16.11 -6.36
C PHE A 98 7.37 15.09 -6.86
N LEU A 99 7.67 14.35 -7.93
CA LEU A 99 6.86 13.23 -8.40
C LEU A 99 6.93 12.01 -7.46
N ILE A 100 8.04 11.82 -6.73
CA ILE A 100 8.26 10.69 -5.83
C ILE A 100 7.08 10.47 -4.85
N PRO A 101 6.65 11.47 -4.05
CA PRO A 101 5.53 11.27 -3.14
C PRO A 101 4.22 10.94 -3.85
N VAL A 102 3.98 11.50 -5.05
CA VAL A 102 2.79 11.18 -5.84
C VAL A 102 2.81 9.70 -6.24
N VAL A 103 3.92 9.23 -6.79
CA VAL A 103 4.04 7.82 -7.23
C VAL A 103 4.01 6.86 -6.04
N GLY A 104 4.79 7.12 -5.01
CA GLY A 104 4.85 6.26 -3.82
C GLY A 104 3.49 6.12 -3.14
N ILE A 105 2.81 7.23 -2.83
CA ILE A 105 1.53 7.20 -2.12
C ILE A 105 0.40 6.66 -3.01
N TYR A 106 0.23 7.21 -4.22
CA TYR A 106 -0.96 6.89 -5.01
C TYR A 106 -0.84 5.57 -5.76
N PHE A 107 0.33 5.28 -6.34
CA PHE A 107 0.53 4.10 -7.17
C PHE A 107 1.21 2.96 -6.41
N GLY A 108 2.15 3.28 -5.51
CA GLY A 108 2.76 2.30 -4.62
C GLY A 108 1.79 1.78 -3.55
N HIS A 109 0.97 2.66 -2.96
CA HIS A 109 0.11 2.31 -1.82
C HIS A 109 -1.37 2.21 -2.19
N PHE A 110 -2.05 3.33 -2.47
CA PHE A 110 -3.51 3.35 -2.59
C PHE A 110 -4.04 2.53 -3.76
N PHE A 111 -3.35 2.56 -4.90
CA PHE A 111 -3.71 1.74 -6.04
C PHE A 111 -3.63 0.25 -5.71
N ILE A 112 -2.55 -0.19 -5.07
CA ILE A 112 -2.36 -1.59 -4.67
C ILE A 112 -3.39 -1.99 -3.62
N ASP A 113 -3.71 -1.14 -2.65
CA ASP A 113 -4.76 -1.42 -1.67
C ASP A 113 -6.16 -1.46 -2.26
N SER A 114 -6.39 -0.79 -3.39
CA SER A 114 -7.65 -0.90 -4.14
C SER A 114 -7.80 -2.25 -4.85
N ILE A 115 -6.71 -2.99 -5.00
CA ILE A 115 -6.65 -4.26 -5.76
C ILE A 115 -6.45 -5.47 -4.83
N ALA A 116 -5.71 -5.30 -3.74
CA ALA A 116 -5.19 -6.43 -2.96
C ALA A 116 -5.69 -6.48 -1.52
N SER A 117 -6.26 -5.40 -1.00
CA SER A 117 -6.61 -5.35 0.43
C SER A 117 -7.94 -6.07 0.73
N GLY A 118 -8.22 -6.29 2.02
CA GLY A 118 -9.48 -6.90 2.46
C GLY A 118 -10.67 -5.95 2.39
N ASP A 119 -10.41 -4.64 2.47
CA ASP A 119 -11.44 -3.61 2.49
C ASP A 119 -11.51 -2.79 1.20
N GLY A 120 -10.37 -2.44 0.61
CA GLY A 120 -10.23 -1.48 -0.48
C GLY A 120 -9.79 -0.08 0.00
N ILE A 121 -9.89 0.92 -0.88
CA ILE A 121 -9.64 2.34 -0.58
C ILE A 121 -10.86 3.21 -0.87
N MET A 122 -11.09 4.23 -0.03
CA MET A 122 -12.15 5.23 -0.22
C MET A 122 -11.67 6.38 -1.11
N TRP A 123 -11.69 6.16 -2.42
CA TRP A 123 -11.36 7.22 -3.39
C TRP A 123 -12.37 8.37 -3.38
N GLY A 124 -11.88 9.57 -3.69
CA GLY A 124 -12.71 10.76 -3.95
C GLY A 124 -13.42 11.37 -2.74
N LYS A 125 -13.09 10.95 -1.50
CA LYS A 125 -13.78 11.44 -0.31
C LYS A 125 -12.98 12.42 0.52
N ASN A 126 -13.66 13.50 0.94
CA ASN A 126 -13.24 14.43 1.97
C ASN A 126 -13.75 13.96 3.37
N PRO A 127 -12.85 13.58 4.30
CA PRO A 127 -13.22 13.12 5.64
C PRO A 127 -13.80 14.23 6.54
N PHE A 128 -13.68 15.51 6.15
CA PHE A 128 -14.12 16.68 6.91
C PHE A 128 -15.54 17.18 6.54
N LYS A 129 -16.20 16.58 5.54
CA LYS A 129 -17.57 16.98 5.11
C LYS A 129 -18.65 16.06 5.71
N ARG A 130 -19.90 16.57 5.80
CA ARG A 130 -21.10 15.74 6.08
C ARG A 130 -21.17 14.57 5.06
N LYS A 131 -21.65 13.40 5.50
CA LYS A 131 -21.55 12.11 4.77
C LYS A 131 -20.10 11.76 4.41
N LYS A 132 -19.24 11.62 5.42
CA LYS A 132 -17.77 11.54 5.29
C LYS A 132 -17.22 10.29 4.59
N TYR A 133 -18.05 9.31 4.26
CA TYR A 133 -17.60 8.05 3.68
C TYR A 133 -18.00 7.92 2.21
N SER A 134 -17.15 7.21 1.45
CA SER A 134 -17.49 6.66 0.14
C SER A 134 -17.44 5.15 0.25
N ARG A 135 -17.98 4.47 -0.77
CA ARG A 135 -17.83 3.02 -0.85
C ARG A 135 -16.35 2.69 -1.03
N PHE A 136 -15.85 1.70 -0.29
CA PHE A 136 -14.53 1.15 -0.56
C PHE A 136 -14.48 0.53 -1.96
N ILE A 137 -13.42 0.87 -2.69
CA ILE A 137 -13.10 0.26 -3.97
C ILE A 137 -12.12 -0.87 -3.69
N ASN A 138 -12.60 -2.10 -3.82
CA ASN A 138 -11.82 -3.32 -3.71
C ASN A 138 -12.10 -4.17 -4.96
N THR A 139 -11.09 -4.30 -5.82
CA THR A 139 -11.16 -4.96 -7.13
C THR A 139 -10.19 -6.13 -7.13
N TYR A 140 -10.49 -7.27 -7.77
CA TYR A 140 -9.56 -8.43 -7.80
C TYR A 140 -9.14 -8.99 -6.43
N SER A 141 -9.97 -8.82 -5.41
CA SER A 141 -9.69 -9.17 -4.01
C SER A 141 -10.52 -10.35 -3.48
N ASP A 142 -11.13 -11.15 -4.35
CA ASP A 142 -12.18 -12.12 -3.98
C ASP A 142 -11.77 -13.09 -2.86
N LYS A 143 -10.48 -13.44 -2.79
CA LYS A 143 -9.93 -14.33 -1.74
C LYS A 143 -9.59 -13.62 -0.43
N THR A 144 -9.37 -12.31 -0.46
CA THR A 144 -8.96 -11.49 0.69
C THR A 144 -10.08 -10.63 1.22
N ASP A 145 -11.19 -10.48 0.49
CA ASP A 145 -12.31 -9.64 0.84
C ASP A 145 -12.88 -10.01 2.22
N GLY A 146 -13.10 -9.00 3.08
CA GLY A 146 -13.57 -9.18 4.45
C GLY A 146 -12.49 -9.62 5.45
N TYR A 147 -11.38 -10.22 5.02
CA TYR A 147 -10.33 -10.64 5.96
C TYR A 147 -9.42 -9.48 6.38
N HIS A 148 -8.98 -9.53 7.65
CA HIS A 148 -8.09 -8.53 8.27
C HIS A 148 -6.86 -9.16 8.93
N GLY A 149 -5.84 -8.33 9.12
CA GLY A 149 -4.60 -8.68 9.82
C GLY A 149 -3.96 -9.99 9.35
N ARG A 150 -3.79 -10.94 10.27
CA ARG A 150 -3.15 -12.25 9.98
C ARG A 150 -4.02 -13.18 9.13
N TYR A 151 -5.35 -13.08 9.23
CA TYR A 151 -6.27 -13.84 8.36
C TYR A 151 -6.14 -13.34 6.91
N TRP A 152 -6.08 -12.02 6.73
CA TRP A 152 -5.83 -11.42 5.41
C TRP A 152 -4.50 -11.90 4.82
N ASP A 153 -3.38 -11.79 5.56
CA ASP A 153 -2.06 -12.18 5.06
C ASP A 153 -2.03 -13.67 4.66
N ALA A 154 -2.73 -14.54 5.40
CA ALA A 154 -2.82 -15.96 5.09
C ALA A 154 -3.57 -16.24 3.78
N ARG A 155 -4.61 -15.46 3.46
CA ARG A 155 -5.35 -15.56 2.18
C ARG A 155 -4.61 -14.87 1.04
N TYR A 156 -4.05 -13.70 1.29
CA TYR A 156 -3.32 -12.89 0.31
C TYR A 156 -2.18 -13.69 -0.32
N ARG A 157 -1.42 -14.45 0.49
CA ARG A 157 -0.34 -15.34 0.00
C ARG A 157 -0.78 -16.39 -1.04
N LYS A 158 -2.07 -16.70 -1.13
CA LYS A 158 -2.64 -17.64 -2.11
C LYS A 158 -3.15 -16.95 -3.39
N THR A 159 -3.02 -15.63 -3.49
CA THR A 159 -3.53 -14.84 -4.62
C THR A 159 -2.50 -14.70 -5.75
N LYS A 160 -2.98 -14.36 -6.96
CA LYS A 160 -2.10 -13.96 -8.07
C LYS A 160 -1.34 -12.67 -7.75
N MET A 161 -1.98 -11.74 -7.03
CA MET A 161 -1.35 -10.48 -6.61
C MET A 161 -0.15 -10.69 -5.70
N PHE A 162 -0.18 -11.69 -4.81
CA PHE A 162 1.00 -12.02 -4.01
C PHE A 162 2.17 -12.52 -4.88
N LYS A 163 1.89 -13.35 -5.89
CA LYS A 163 2.92 -13.80 -6.84
C LYS A 163 3.51 -12.62 -7.61
N LEU A 164 2.66 -11.72 -8.11
CA LEU A 164 3.09 -10.51 -8.80
C LEU A 164 3.92 -9.59 -7.90
N GLY A 165 3.50 -9.36 -6.66
CA GLY A 165 4.26 -8.58 -5.68
C GLY A 165 5.61 -9.21 -5.33
N THR A 166 5.69 -10.54 -5.26
CA THR A 166 6.95 -11.26 -5.04
C THR A 166 7.90 -11.09 -6.23
N VAL A 167 7.38 -11.21 -7.46
CA VAL A 167 8.15 -10.96 -8.69
C VAL A 167 8.62 -9.51 -8.74
N ALA A 168 7.75 -8.54 -8.44
CA ALA A 168 8.10 -7.13 -8.37
C ALA A 168 9.24 -6.87 -7.37
N LEU A 169 9.20 -7.50 -6.19
CA LEU A 169 10.25 -7.40 -5.18
C LEU A 169 11.58 -7.95 -5.70
N ILE A 170 11.59 -9.09 -6.39
CA ILE A 170 12.80 -9.67 -7.00
C ILE A 170 13.37 -8.70 -8.05
N PHE A 171 12.53 -8.12 -8.92
CA PHE A 171 12.98 -7.13 -9.90
C PHE A 171 13.57 -5.88 -9.24
N VAL A 172 12.96 -5.38 -8.17
CA VAL A 172 13.51 -4.24 -7.42
C VAL A 172 14.86 -4.57 -6.79
N LEU A 173 15.02 -5.78 -6.23
CA LEU A 173 16.31 -6.24 -5.73
C LEU A 173 17.36 -6.24 -6.85
N LEU A 174 17.04 -6.77 -8.03
CA LEU A 174 17.93 -6.76 -9.19
C LEU A 174 18.30 -5.33 -9.62
N ILE A 175 17.33 -4.42 -9.67
CA ILE A 175 17.55 -3.00 -9.98
C ILE A 175 18.51 -2.37 -8.96
N ILE A 176 18.25 -2.55 -7.66
CA ILE A 176 19.11 -1.98 -6.61
C ILE A 176 20.52 -2.58 -6.68
N THR A 177 20.65 -3.89 -6.90
CA THR A 177 21.95 -4.55 -7.10
C THR A 177 22.69 -3.96 -8.30
N LEU A 178 22.01 -3.76 -9.44
CA LEU A 178 22.60 -3.11 -10.62
C LEU A 178 23.10 -1.70 -10.29
N HIS A 179 22.35 -0.91 -9.53
CA HIS A 179 22.76 0.43 -9.12
C HIS A 179 24.00 0.38 -8.22
N ILE A 180 24.04 -0.55 -7.27
CA ILE A 180 25.22 -0.76 -6.42
C ILE A 180 26.43 -1.13 -7.28
N LEU A 181 26.30 -2.09 -8.19
CA LEU A 181 27.38 -2.48 -9.10
C LEU A 181 27.86 -1.29 -9.92
N ASN A 182 26.95 -0.49 -10.49
CA ASN A 182 27.34 0.71 -11.23
C ASN A 182 28.13 1.70 -10.36
N LEU A 183 27.72 1.94 -9.12
CA LEU A 183 28.44 2.78 -8.16
C LEU A 183 29.80 2.19 -7.72
N TYR A 184 30.01 0.87 -7.85
CA TYR A 184 31.30 0.24 -7.63
C TYR A 184 32.25 0.45 -8.82
N PHE A 185 31.73 0.36 -10.04
CA PHE A 185 32.51 0.51 -11.26
C PHE A 185 32.66 1.96 -11.74
N THR A 186 31.95 2.92 -11.15
CA THR A 186 32.13 4.34 -11.45
C THR A 186 33.53 4.81 -11.05
N ALA A 187 34.23 5.43 -12.02
CA ALA A 187 35.60 5.93 -11.86
C ALA A 187 35.69 7.07 -10.84
N GLU A 188 34.64 7.88 -10.70
CA GLU A 188 34.60 9.02 -9.80
C GLU A 188 34.32 8.60 -8.34
N PRO A 189 35.28 8.76 -7.40
CA PRO A 189 35.12 8.28 -6.04
C PRO A 189 34.07 9.05 -5.21
N SER A 190 33.80 10.31 -5.57
CA SER A 190 32.81 11.20 -4.92
C SER A 190 31.38 10.64 -5.02
N LEU A 191 31.04 10.01 -6.14
CA LEU A 191 29.72 9.41 -6.40
C LEU A 191 29.50 8.09 -5.64
N ARG A 192 30.52 7.55 -4.97
CA ARG A 192 30.46 6.28 -4.23
C ARG A 192 29.73 6.38 -2.88
N SER A 193 29.52 7.59 -2.35
CA SER A 193 28.77 7.83 -1.11
C SER A 193 27.39 8.36 -1.45
N PRO A 194 26.39 7.46 -1.58
CA PRO A 194 25.87 6.82 -0.36
C PRO A 194 25.56 5.34 -0.59
N ARG A 195 26.58 4.48 -0.50
CA ARG A 195 26.42 3.01 -0.57
C ARG A 195 25.56 2.46 0.58
N SER A 196 25.70 3.00 1.79
CA SER A 196 25.03 2.47 2.99
C SER A 196 23.51 2.47 2.91
N SER A 197 22.92 3.47 2.23
CA SER A 197 21.47 3.59 2.08
C SER A 197 20.89 2.64 1.03
N LEU A 198 21.68 2.09 0.11
CA LEU A 198 21.23 1.05 -0.82
C LEU A 198 21.37 -0.35 -0.19
N PHE A 199 22.41 -0.57 0.60
CA PHE A 199 22.56 -1.83 1.36
C PHE A 199 21.45 -2.00 2.42
N SER A 200 21.02 -0.93 3.08
CA SER A 200 19.87 -0.98 3.98
C SER A 200 18.57 -1.35 3.26
N LEU A 201 18.39 -0.93 2.00
CA LEU A 201 17.25 -1.33 1.19
C LEU A 201 17.30 -2.82 0.80
N ILE A 202 18.48 -3.33 0.41
CA ILE A 202 18.65 -4.77 0.18
C ILE A 202 18.27 -5.55 1.44
N LEU A 203 18.80 -5.14 2.60
CA LEU A 203 18.50 -5.81 3.86
C LEU A 203 16.99 -5.75 4.17
N PHE A 204 16.34 -4.61 3.99
CA PHE A 204 14.89 -4.45 4.12
C PHE A 204 14.15 -5.49 3.26
N PHE A 205 14.41 -5.51 1.95
CA PHE A 205 13.71 -6.41 1.04
C PHE A 205 14.00 -7.90 1.31
N ILE A 206 15.23 -8.27 1.69
CA ILE A 206 15.59 -9.65 2.06
C ILE A 206 14.84 -10.10 3.31
N ILE A 207 14.80 -9.25 4.35
CA ILE A 207 14.08 -9.57 5.60
C ILE A 207 12.59 -9.81 5.30
N PHE A 208 11.96 -8.91 4.53
CA PHE A 208 10.54 -9.05 4.20
C PHE A 208 10.26 -10.22 3.26
N LEU A 209 11.15 -10.51 2.30
CA LEU A 209 11.06 -11.71 1.46
C LEU A 209 11.10 -12.99 2.32
N TYR A 210 12.02 -13.07 3.27
CA TYR A 210 12.09 -14.19 4.20
C TYR A 210 10.79 -14.40 4.98
N PHE A 211 10.20 -13.35 5.53
CA PHE A 211 8.89 -13.44 6.20
C PHE A 211 7.72 -13.74 5.24
N GLY A 212 7.83 -13.32 3.98
CA GLY A 212 6.88 -13.61 2.92
C GLY A 212 6.86 -15.06 2.46
N LEU A 213 8.00 -15.74 2.52
CA LEU A 213 8.13 -17.14 2.14
C LEU A 213 7.69 -18.12 3.24
N ARG A 214 7.62 -17.68 4.51
CA ARG A 214 7.16 -18.52 5.63
C ARG A 214 5.69 -18.91 5.49
N LYS A 215 5.35 -20.18 5.73
CA LYS A 215 3.94 -20.63 5.72
C LYS A 215 3.13 -19.95 6.84
N PRO A 216 1.90 -19.48 6.57
CA PRO A 216 0.99 -19.03 7.62
C PRO A 216 0.67 -20.14 8.63
N ARG A 217 0.43 -19.76 9.89
CA ARG A 217 -0.06 -20.71 10.90
C ARG A 217 -1.47 -21.18 10.54
N GLU A 218 -1.78 -22.46 10.79
CA GLU A 218 -3.06 -23.08 10.42
C GLU A 218 -4.29 -22.35 10.95
N LYS A 219 -4.22 -21.80 12.17
CA LYS A 219 -5.35 -21.04 12.74
C LYS A 219 -5.82 -19.88 11.86
N TRP A 220 -4.90 -19.25 11.11
CA TRP A 220 -5.22 -18.13 10.22
C TRP A 220 -5.74 -18.59 8.85
N LEU A 221 -5.66 -19.90 8.57
CA LEU A 221 -6.25 -20.52 7.38
C LEU A 221 -7.71 -20.89 7.56
N LYS A 222 -8.22 -20.89 8.80
CA LYS A 222 -9.64 -21.07 9.13
C LYS A 222 -10.38 -19.73 9.06
N GLU A 223 -11.70 -19.77 9.15
CA GLU A 223 -12.51 -18.55 9.28
C GLU A 223 -12.29 -17.89 10.65
N PRO A 224 -12.30 -16.55 10.71
CA PRO A 224 -12.23 -15.84 11.98
C PRO A 224 -13.49 -16.13 12.81
N PRO A 225 -13.37 -16.25 14.14
CA PRO A 225 -14.52 -16.55 15.01
C PRO A 225 -15.58 -15.44 15.01
N GLU A 226 -15.18 -14.20 14.72
CA GLU A 226 -16.09 -13.07 14.58
C GLU A 226 -16.90 -13.09 13.27
N GLY A 227 -16.48 -13.91 12.30
CA GLY A 227 -17.03 -13.97 10.95
C GLY A 227 -16.28 -13.08 9.96
N ARG A 228 -16.20 -13.53 8.71
CA ARG A 228 -15.44 -12.88 7.63
C ARG A 228 -15.89 -11.44 7.34
N TYR A 229 -17.17 -11.13 7.52
CA TYR A 229 -17.73 -9.80 7.20
C TYR A 229 -18.16 -9.00 8.43
N SER A 230 -17.57 -9.28 9.60
CA SER A 230 -17.79 -8.52 10.84
C SER A 230 -17.01 -7.20 10.85
N ASP A 231 -17.15 -6.42 9.78
CA ASP A 231 -16.28 -5.29 9.43
C ASP A 231 -17.10 -4.03 9.05
N TYR A 232 -16.58 -3.10 8.24
CA TYR A 232 -17.30 -1.87 7.81
C TYR A 232 -18.67 -2.21 7.20
N ARG A 233 -18.84 -3.42 6.67
CA ARG A 233 -20.07 -3.89 6.05
C ARG A 233 -21.26 -3.88 7.00
N VAL A 234 -21.04 -4.10 8.29
CA VAL A 234 -22.07 -4.08 9.34
C VAL A 234 -21.98 -2.84 10.24
N ASN A 235 -20.99 -1.95 10.01
CA ASN A 235 -20.77 -0.78 10.83
C ASN A 235 -21.80 0.34 10.52
N LEU A 236 -22.77 0.52 11.43
CA LEU A 236 -23.83 1.54 11.28
C LEU A 236 -23.31 2.97 11.10
N LYS A 237 -22.19 3.33 11.75
CA LYS A 237 -21.58 4.67 11.61
C LYS A 237 -21.06 4.89 10.19
N TYR A 238 -20.48 3.86 9.59
CA TYR A 238 -20.05 3.91 8.19
C TYR A 238 -21.26 3.96 7.25
N ILE A 239 -22.20 3.02 7.39
CA ILE A 239 -23.40 2.90 6.54
C ILE A 239 -24.22 4.20 6.53
N ASN A 240 -24.44 4.80 7.70
CA ASN A 240 -25.18 6.07 7.82
C ASN A 240 -24.38 7.28 7.33
N GLY A 241 -23.06 7.16 7.22
CA GLY A 241 -22.19 8.19 6.66
C GLY A 241 -22.05 8.13 5.13
N LEU A 242 -22.64 7.14 4.46
CA LEU A 242 -22.72 7.06 3.00
C LEU A 242 -23.85 7.94 2.45
N ASN A 243 -23.74 8.35 1.18
CA ASN A 243 -24.89 8.87 0.45
C ASN A 243 -25.84 7.72 0.06
N GLU A 244 -27.05 8.05 -0.37
CA GLU A 244 -28.10 7.05 -0.63
C GLU A 244 -27.71 6.03 -1.72
N GLU A 245 -27.14 6.51 -2.82
CA GLU A 245 -26.68 5.67 -3.93
C GLU A 245 -25.59 4.68 -3.47
N ASN A 246 -24.56 5.16 -2.76
CA ASN A 246 -23.48 4.30 -2.26
C ASN A 246 -23.96 3.36 -1.17
N ARG A 247 -24.89 3.79 -0.32
CA ARG A 247 -25.51 2.93 0.70
C ARG A 247 -26.26 1.77 0.05
N ARG A 248 -27.07 2.04 -0.97
CA ARG A 248 -27.78 0.98 -1.72
C ARG A 248 -26.81 -0.01 -2.35
N ARG A 249 -25.79 0.48 -3.06
CA ARG A 249 -24.76 -0.37 -3.68
C ARG A 249 -23.95 -1.17 -2.66
N HIS A 250 -23.64 -0.57 -1.51
CA HIS A 250 -22.97 -1.22 -0.41
C HIS A 250 -23.78 -2.40 0.13
N MET A 251 -25.06 -2.18 0.43
CA MET A 251 -25.95 -3.24 0.93
C MET A 251 -26.18 -4.34 -0.10
N GLN A 252 -26.29 -3.99 -1.38
CA GLN A 252 -26.40 -4.97 -2.46
C GLN A 252 -25.16 -5.87 -2.51
N LYS A 253 -23.96 -5.29 -2.60
CA LYS A 253 -22.70 -6.06 -2.60
C LYS A 253 -22.58 -6.92 -1.34
N TYR A 254 -22.98 -6.41 -0.18
CA TYR A 254 -22.91 -7.18 1.05
C TYR A 254 -23.81 -8.42 1.02
N ARG A 255 -25.04 -8.31 0.48
CA ARG A 255 -25.92 -9.48 0.29
C ARG A 255 -25.34 -10.49 -0.68
N GLU A 256 -24.85 -10.03 -1.83
CA GLU A 256 -24.20 -10.89 -2.84
C GLU A 256 -23.05 -11.70 -2.23
N LEU A 257 -22.25 -11.10 -1.35
CA LEU A 257 -21.15 -11.79 -0.67
C LEU A 257 -21.63 -12.84 0.33
N LEU A 258 -22.74 -12.60 1.04
CA LEU A 258 -23.32 -13.58 1.96
C LEU A 258 -23.94 -14.77 1.22
N ASP A 259 -24.59 -14.51 0.07
CA ASP A 259 -25.24 -15.56 -0.73
C ASP A 259 -24.22 -16.48 -1.40
N VAL A 260 -23.04 -15.96 -1.76
CA VAL A 260 -21.93 -16.78 -2.30
C VAL A 260 -21.33 -17.70 -1.24
N ASP A 261 -21.25 -17.27 0.02
CA ASP A 261 -20.70 -18.09 1.11
C ASP A 261 -21.68 -19.20 1.59
N LEU A 262 -22.96 -19.15 1.17
CA LEU A 262 -23.99 -20.16 1.48
C LEU A 262 -24.10 -21.29 0.45
N ASN A 263 -23.43 -21.17 -0.71
CA ASN A 263 -23.45 -22.15 -1.81
C ASN A 263 -22.09 -22.82 -2.00
#